data_AF-A0A2V8QTV2-F1
#
_entry.id   AF-A0A2V8QTV2-F1
#
_cell.length_a   1.000
_cell.length_b   1.000
_cell.length_c   1.000
_cell.angle_alpha   90.00
_cell.angle_beta   90.00
_cell.angle_gamma   90.00
#
_symmetry.space_group_name_H-M   'P 1'
#
loop_
_entity.id
_entity.type
_entity.pdbx_description
1 polymer ?
#
loop_
_entity_poly.entity_id
_entity_poly.type
_entity_poly.pdbx_seq_one_letter_code
_entity_poly.pdbx_strand_id
1 'polypeptide(L)'
;EPVTPTEKELAGIWAEVLRVDRVGLNDNFFDLGGHSLKATQLISRVRSNFGVKLAVKDLFVSPTVGGMSEIIEEAILASSSADKIAELLNSLGEFGEDGAGAS
;
A
#
# COMPACT_ATOMS: atom_id res chain seq x y z
N GLU A 1 -3.78 10.82 -17.01
CA GLU A 1 -4.72 11.11 -15.90
C GLU A 1 -4.95 9.83 -15.09
N PRO A 2 -5.03 9.90 -13.75
CA PRO A 2 -5.41 8.78 -12.89
C PRO A 2 -6.82 8.25 -13.19
N VAL A 3 -6.98 6.94 -13.38
CA VAL A 3 -8.23 6.28 -13.79
C VAL A 3 -8.74 5.34 -12.70
N THR A 4 -7.86 4.50 -12.14
CA THR A 4 -8.24 3.50 -11.13
C THR A 4 -8.49 4.14 -9.76
N PRO A 5 -9.22 3.47 -8.85
CA PRO A 5 -9.37 3.95 -7.47
C PRO A 5 -8.03 4.17 -6.76
N THR A 6 -7.08 3.23 -6.89
CA THR A 6 -5.74 3.33 -6.32
C THR A 6 -5.00 4.56 -6.84
N GLU A 7 -4.98 4.75 -8.17
CA GLU A 7 -4.30 5.88 -8.81
C GLU A 7 -4.90 7.22 -8.37
N LYS A 8 -6.23 7.33 -8.31
CA LYS A 8 -6.91 8.58 -7.92
C LYS A 8 -6.64 8.95 -6.47
N GLU A 9 -6.74 7.98 -5.57
CA GLU A 9 -6.47 8.18 -4.15
C GLU A 9 -5.00 8.55 -3.93
N LEU A 10 -4.08 7.80 -4.57
CA LEU A 10 -2.66 8.07 -4.50
C LEU A 10 -2.31 9.47 -5.04
N ALA A 11 -2.87 9.86 -6.19
CA ALA A 11 -2.68 11.20 -6.76
C ALA A 11 -3.19 12.31 -5.82
N GLY A 12 -4.28 12.07 -5.08
CA GLY A 12 -4.78 12.99 -4.05
C GLY A 12 -3.78 13.19 -2.91
N ILE A 13 -3.26 12.10 -2.33
CA ILE A 13 -2.23 12.16 -1.29
C ILE A 13 -0.99 12.92 -1.80
N TRP A 14 -0.62 12.66 -3.04
CA TRP A 14 0.53 13.26 -3.71
C TRP A 14 0.35 14.78 -3.88
N ALA A 15 -0.82 15.21 -4.36
CA ALA A 15 -1.19 16.61 -4.52
C ALA A 15 -1.11 17.36 -3.19
N GLU A 16 -1.62 16.77 -2.10
CA GLU A 16 -1.56 17.37 -0.76
C GLU A 16 -0.12 17.52 -0.23
N VAL A 17 0.70 16.48 -0.38
CA VAL A 17 2.09 16.48 0.09
C VAL A 17 2.95 17.47 -0.70
N LEU A 18 2.75 17.52 -2.02
CA LEU A 18 3.48 18.42 -2.89
C LEU A 18 2.97 19.86 -2.83
N ARG A 19 1.70 20.06 -2.46
CA ARG A 19 0.96 21.34 -2.51
C ARG A 19 0.78 21.83 -3.94
N VAL A 20 0.30 20.94 -4.81
CA VAL A 20 -0.06 21.23 -6.20
C VAL A 20 -1.53 20.91 -6.43
N ASP A 21 -2.13 21.53 -7.45
CA ASP A 21 -3.58 21.38 -7.69
C ASP A 21 -3.97 19.98 -8.16
N ARG A 22 -3.16 19.37 -9.03
CA ARG A 22 -3.37 18.03 -9.58
C ARG A 22 -2.05 17.34 -9.86
N VAL A 23 -2.08 16.01 -9.85
CA VAL A 23 -0.97 15.13 -10.22
C VAL A 23 -1.46 14.13 -11.26
N GLY A 24 -0.81 14.10 -12.41
CA GLY A 24 -1.05 13.16 -13.48
C GLY A 24 -0.46 11.78 -13.19
N LEU A 25 -0.94 10.77 -13.93
CA LEU A 25 -0.53 9.38 -13.79
C LEU A 25 0.99 9.16 -13.89
N ASN A 26 1.63 9.90 -14.80
CA ASN A 26 3.05 9.75 -15.13
C ASN A 26 3.89 10.90 -14.59
N ASP A 27 3.31 11.81 -13.81
CA ASP A 27 4.06 12.93 -13.24
C ASP A 27 5.04 12.40 -12.20
N ASN A 28 6.29 12.81 -12.33
CA ASN A 28 7.34 12.36 -11.45
C ASN A 28 7.32 13.14 -10.13
N PHE A 29 7.41 12.43 -9.00
CA PHE A 29 7.42 13.00 -7.64
C PHE A 29 8.43 14.14 -7.50
N PHE A 30 9.63 13.91 -8.01
CA PHE A 30 10.78 14.79 -7.86
C PHE A 30 10.71 15.98 -8.80
N ASP A 31 10.19 15.79 -10.02
CA ASP A 31 10.00 16.89 -10.98
C ASP A 31 8.92 17.88 -10.50
N LEU A 32 7.96 17.41 -9.71
CA LEU A 32 6.94 18.25 -9.06
C LEU A 32 7.41 18.90 -7.74
N GLY A 33 8.72 18.89 -7.44
CA GLY A 33 9.29 19.53 -6.25
C GLY A 33 9.32 18.64 -5.00
N GLY A 34 9.17 17.33 -5.18
CA GLY A 34 9.36 16.34 -4.13
C GLY A 34 10.82 16.23 -3.69
N HIS A 35 11.04 16.05 -2.38
CA HIS A 35 12.35 15.83 -1.76
C HIS A 35 12.22 14.92 -0.54
N SER A 36 13.33 14.60 0.14
CA SER A 36 13.39 13.55 1.18
C SER A 36 12.31 13.66 2.26
N LEU A 37 12.08 14.86 2.82
CA LEU A 37 11.04 15.06 3.83
C LEU A 37 9.62 14.79 3.27
N LYS A 38 9.32 15.30 2.07
CA LYS A 38 8.04 15.05 1.40
C LYS A 38 7.88 13.57 1.03
N ALA A 39 8.94 12.90 0.61
CA ALA A 39 8.95 11.47 0.30
C ALA A 39 8.60 10.63 1.54
N THR A 40 9.24 10.92 2.68
CA THR A 40 8.91 10.27 3.96
C THR A 40 7.46 10.51 4.37
N GLN A 41 6.95 11.74 4.21
CA GLN A 41 5.55 12.08 4.48
C GLN A 41 4.58 11.33 3.56
N LEU A 42 4.87 11.28 2.25
CA LEU A 42 4.09 10.56 1.27
C LEU A 42 3.97 9.08 1.67
N ILE A 43 5.10 8.41 1.89
CA ILE A 43 5.11 6.99 2.24
C ILE A 43 4.37 6.71 3.53
N SER A 44 4.52 7.57 4.55
CA SER A 44 3.77 7.42 5.80
C SER A 44 2.26 7.49 5.58
N ARG A 45 1.78 8.43 4.75
CA ARG A 45 0.36 8.58 4.43
C ARG A 45 -0.16 7.41 3.60
N VAL A 46 0.57 6.99 2.56
CA VAL A 46 0.19 5.86 1.71
C VAL A 46 0.07 4.57 2.54
N ARG A 47 1.05 4.28 3.41
CA ARG A 47 0.97 3.13 4.32
C ARG A 47 -0.30 3.17 5.17
N SER A 48 -0.61 4.32 5.76
CA SER A 48 -1.79 4.48 6.61
C SER A 48 -3.10 4.36 5.84
N ASN A 49 -3.15 4.85 4.60
CA ASN A 49 -4.38 4.93 3.83
C ASN A 49 -4.73 3.59 3.15
N PHE A 50 -3.73 2.86 2.68
CA PHE A 50 -3.92 1.61 1.96
C PHE A 50 -3.65 0.36 2.82
N GLY A 51 -3.13 0.52 4.05
CA GLY A 51 -2.79 -0.61 4.92
C GLY A 51 -1.61 -1.44 4.43
N VAL A 52 -0.75 -0.87 3.58
CA VAL A 52 0.37 -1.58 2.94
C VAL A 52 1.72 -1.31 3.61
N LYS A 53 2.67 -2.23 3.43
CA LYS A 53 4.07 -2.04 3.81
C LYS A 53 4.86 -1.58 2.59
N LEU A 54 5.21 -0.29 2.55
CA LEU A 54 6.02 0.32 1.48
C LEU A 54 7.30 0.94 2.04
N ALA A 55 8.44 0.85 1.37
CA ALA A 55 9.66 1.56 1.75
C ALA A 55 9.84 2.85 0.93
N VAL A 56 10.63 3.80 1.47
CA VAL A 56 10.95 5.04 0.73
C VAL A 56 11.67 4.76 -0.58
N LYS A 57 12.49 3.70 -0.63
CA LYS A 57 13.17 3.27 -1.86
C LYS A 57 12.19 2.97 -3.01
N ASP A 58 10.97 2.53 -2.70
CA ASP A 58 9.99 2.13 -3.72
C ASP A 58 9.54 3.35 -4.54
N LEU A 59 9.42 4.51 -3.88
CA LEU A 59 9.18 5.79 -4.56
C LEU A 59 10.34 6.20 -5.47
N PHE A 60 11.59 5.87 -5.12
CA PHE A 60 12.73 6.18 -5.98
C PHE A 60 12.81 5.25 -7.20
N VAL A 61 12.35 4.00 -7.06
CA VAL A 61 12.30 3.03 -8.18
C VAL A 61 11.19 3.40 -9.14
N SER A 62 10.01 3.74 -8.62
CA SER A 62 8.81 4.05 -9.41
C SER A 62 8.25 5.43 -9.03
N PRO A 63 8.86 6.53 -9.46
CA PRO A 63 8.53 7.88 -8.96
C PRO A 63 7.26 8.49 -9.56
N THR A 64 6.35 7.69 -10.12
CA THR A 64 5.09 8.16 -10.72
C THR A 64 3.88 7.55 -10.01
N VAL A 65 2.71 8.17 -10.15
CA VAL A 65 1.45 7.62 -9.61
C VAL A 65 1.21 6.21 -10.13
N GLY A 66 1.36 6.00 -11.45
CA GLY A 66 1.15 4.69 -12.07
C GLY A 66 2.09 3.62 -11.55
N GLY A 67 3.40 3.93 -11.46
CA GLY A 67 4.37 2.96 -10.97
C GLY A 67 4.20 2.65 -9.47
N MET A 68 3.82 3.64 -8.66
CA MET A 68 3.52 3.40 -7.23
C MET A 68 2.20 2.66 -7.03
N SER A 69 1.17 2.89 -7.86
CA SER A 69 -0.10 2.18 -7.74
C SER A 69 0.04 0.69 -8.01
N GLU A 70 0.88 0.29 -8.97
CA GLU A 70 1.19 -1.12 -9.21
C GLU A 70 1.80 -1.79 -7.97
N ILE A 71 2.79 -1.14 -7.34
CA ILE A 71 3.44 -1.66 -6.12
C ILE A 71 2.43 -1.75 -4.96
N ILE A 72 1.54 -0.76 -4.83
CA ILE A 72 0.48 -0.76 -3.80
C ILE A 72 -0.47 -1.94 -4.02
N GLU A 73 -0.93 -2.15 -5.25
CA GLU A 73 -1.88 -3.22 -5.58
C GLU A 73 -1.26 -4.61 -5.34
N GLU A 74 0.00 -4.81 -5.72
CA GLU A 74 0.74 -6.03 -5.39
C GLU A 74 0.83 -6.25 -3.87
N ALA A 75 1.10 -5.20 -3.10
CA ALA A 75 1.19 -5.28 -1.65
C ALA A 75 -0.17 -5.60 -0.99
N ILE A 76 -1.26 -5.05 -1.51
CA ILE A 76 -2.63 -5.35 -1.05
C ILE A 76 -2.96 -6.83 -1.30
N LEU A 77 -2.67 -7.34 -2.50
CA LEU A 77 -2.91 -8.74 -2.85
C LEU A 77 -2.10 -9.71 -1.98
N ALA A 78 -0.84 -9.37 -1.70
CA ALA A 78 0.02 -10.15 -0.81
C ALA A 78 -0.52 -10.17 0.63
N SER A 79 -0.99 -9.04 1.16
CA SER A 79 -1.57 -8.97 2.50
C SER A 79 -2.84 -9.79 2.61
N SER A 80 -3.78 -9.63 1.68
CA SER A 80 -5.04 -10.39 1.67
C SER A 80 -4.82 -11.91 1.60
N SER A 81 -3.80 -12.34 0.85
CA SER A 81 -3.45 -13.76 0.76
C SER A 81 -2.90 -14.30 2.08
N ALA A 82 -2.04 -13.53 2.77
CA ALA A 82 -1.52 -13.90 4.07
C ALA A 82 -2.63 -13.97 5.14
N ASP A 83 -3.58 -13.03 5.12
CA ASP A 83 -4.72 -13.00 6.04
C ASP A 83 -5.61 -14.25 5.86
N LYS A 84 -5.92 -14.63 4.61
CA LYS A 84 -6.67 -15.86 4.30
C LYS A 84 -5.95 -17.12 4.78
N ILE A 85 -4.63 -17.19 4.61
CA ILE A 85 -3.84 -18.33 5.09
C ILE A 85 -3.89 -18.41 6.62
N ALA A 86 -3.74 -17.29 7.32
CA ALA A 86 -3.82 -17.24 8.77
C ALA A 86 -5.21 -17.68 9.28
N GLU A 87 -6.28 -17.25 8.62
CA GLU A 87 -7.66 -17.65 8.94
C GLU A 87 -7.89 -19.17 8.75
N LEU A 88 -7.36 -19.74 7.66
CA LEU A 88 -7.42 -21.18 7.41
C LEU A 88 -6.64 -21.98 8.47
N LEU A 89 -5.44 -21.52 8.84
CA LEU A 89 -4.63 -22.18 9.87
C LEU A 89 -5.31 -22.14 11.25
N ASN A 90 -5.93 -21.02 11.62
CA ASN A 90 -6.71 -20.92 12.87
C ASN A 90 -7.88 -21.91 12.85
N SER A 91 -8.61 -21.97 11.72
CA SER A 91 -9.75 -22.89 11.55
C SER A 91 -9.34 -24.36 11.64
N LEU A 92 -8.11 -24.74 11.25
CA LEU A 92 -7.61 -26.10 11.38
C LEU A 92 -7.17 -26.45 12.81
N GLY A 93 -6.70 -25.47 13.59
CA GLY A 93 -6.25 -25.67 14.97
C GLY A 93 -7.37 -25.94 15.97
N GLU A 94 -8.58 -25.46 15.71
CA GLU A 94 -9.75 -25.62 16.59
C GLU A 94 -10.35 -27.04 16.58
N PHE A 95 -9.95 -27.92 15.65
CA PHE A 95 -10.44 -29.32 15.58
C PHE A 95 -9.65 -30.31 16.46
N GLY A 96 -8.73 -29.84 17.32
CA GLY A 96 -7.72 -30.67 17.97
C GLY A 96 -7.86 -31.01 19.47
N GLU A 97 -8.74 -30.37 20.24
CA GLU A 97 -8.70 -30.48 21.72
C GLU A 97 -9.85 -31.25 22.40
N ASP A 98 -10.87 -31.72 21.69
CA ASP A 98 -12.04 -32.37 22.32
C ASP A 98 -11.91 -33.89 22.56
N GLY A 99 -10.70 -34.47 22.45
CA GLY A 99 -10.51 -35.93 22.32
C GLY A 99 -9.85 -36.69 23.48
N ALA A 100 -9.25 -36.03 24.48
CA ALA A 100 -8.43 -36.72 25.49
C ALA A 100 -8.95 -36.51 26.92
N GLY A 101 -10.21 -36.87 27.14
CA GLY A 101 -10.86 -36.84 28.45
C GLY A 101 -11.79 -38.02 28.64
N ALA A 102 -11.27 -39.24 28.58
CA ALA A 102 -11.97 -40.41 29.10
C ALA A 102 -11.05 -41.13 30.09
N SER A 103 -11.48 -41.09 31.34
CA SER A 103 -10.93 -41.77 32.51
C SER A 103 -10.85 -43.29 32.34
#